data_AF-A0A847EWB6-F1
#
_entry.id   AF-A0A847EWB6-F1
#
_cell.length_a   1.000
_cell.length_b   1.000
_cell.length_c   1.000
_cell.angle_alpha   90.00
_cell.angle_beta   90.00
_cell.angle_gamma   90.00
#
_symmetry.space_group_name_H-M   'P 1'
#
loop_
_entity.id
_entity.type
_entity.pdbx_description
1 polymer ?
#
loop_
_entity_poly.entity_id
_entity_poly.type
_entity_poly.pdbx_seq_one_letter_code
_entity_poly.pdbx_strand_id
1 'polypeptide(L)'
;MKRLVLFCLLILPVALMARVSLQSATRMEVNASYDSLIDPAMRGVMNQYQYQLSEAVNRTIGTSTRLMTASAPESYLSNLLSDLLLSQANTHSEQPMDVAIINLGGIRAPLKEGPVTVGDIYKIMPFEN
;
A
#
# COMPACT_ATOMS: atom_id res chain seq x y z
N MET A 1 -41.17 39.32 -22.52
CA MET A 1 -40.68 38.03 -23.07
C MET A 1 -39.35 38.18 -23.83
N LYS A 2 -39.18 39.14 -24.75
CA LYS A 2 -37.93 39.32 -25.54
C LYS A 2 -36.68 39.67 -24.71
N ARG A 3 -36.83 40.42 -23.61
CA ARG A 3 -35.72 40.79 -22.69
C ARG A 3 -35.23 39.64 -21.80
N LEU A 4 -36.09 38.66 -21.51
CA LEU A 4 -35.76 37.49 -20.69
C LEU A 4 -34.99 36.43 -21.50
N VAL A 5 -35.36 36.26 -22.77
CA VAL A 5 -34.66 35.38 -23.74
C VAL A 5 -33.24 35.88 -24.03
N LEU A 6 -33.06 37.21 -24.13
CA LEU A 6 -31.74 37.82 -24.35
C LEU A 6 -30.80 37.64 -23.15
N PHE A 7 -31.34 37.61 -21.93
CA PHE A 7 -30.57 37.38 -20.71
C PHE A 7 -30.12 35.91 -20.58
N CYS A 8 -30.96 34.95 -20.98
CA CYS A 8 -30.59 33.53 -21.05
C CYS A 8 -29.52 33.23 -22.12
N LEU A 9 -29.50 33.98 -23.23
CA LEU A 9 -28.51 33.77 -24.30
C LEU A 9 -27.10 34.31 -23.97
N LEU A 10 -26.99 35.22 -23.00
CA LEU A 10 -25.73 35.86 -22.61
C LEU A 10 -24.97 35.09 -21.52
N ILE A 11 -25.64 34.15 -20.84
CA ILE A 11 -25.05 33.34 -19.75
C ILE A 11 -24.49 32.00 -20.29
N LEU A 12 -24.76 31.66 -21.56
CA LEU A 12 -24.43 30.35 -22.12
C LEU A 12 -22.95 30.09 -22.54
N PRO A 13 -22.06 31.08 -22.81
CA PRO A 13 -20.69 30.73 -23.23
C PRO A 13 -19.68 30.65 -22.07
N VAL A 14 -20.05 30.99 -20.83
CA VAL A 14 -19.08 31.06 -19.71
C VAL A 14 -18.77 29.69 -19.08
N ALA A 15 -19.56 28.65 -19.39
CA ALA A 15 -19.47 27.36 -18.69
C ALA A 15 -18.50 26.33 -19.29
N LEU A 16 -17.74 26.64 -20.35
CA LEU A 16 -16.92 25.61 -21.02
C LEU A 16 -15.51 26.07 -21.41
N MET A 17 -14.75 26.59 -20.44
CA MET A 17 -13.30 26.66 -20.54
C MET A 17 -12.66 25.75 -19.49
N ALA A 18 -12.89 24.45 -19.60
CA ALA A 18 -12.04 23.48 -18.93
C ALA A 18 -10.62 23.60 -19.53
N ARG A 19 -9.72 24.28 -18.80
CA ARG A 19 -8.31 24.37 -19.18
C ARG A 19 -7.65 23.05 -18.82
N VAL A 20 -7.45 22.20 -19.81
CA VAL A 20 -6.61 21.01 -19.67
C VAL A 20 -5.15 21.46 -19.79
N SER A 21 -4.39 21.40 -18.69
CA SER A 21 -2.94 21.54 -18.75
C SER A 21 -2.32 20.18 -19.03
N LEU A 22 -1.56 20.07 -20.12
CA LEU A 22 -0.73 18.89 -20.35
C LEU A 22 0.42 18.91 -19.34
N GLN A 23 0.42 18.00 -18.37
CA GLN A 23 1.58 17.79 -17.52
C GLN A 23 2.47 16.72 -18.14
N SER A 24 3.73 17.06 -18.35
CA SER A 24 4.77 16.11 -18.73
C SER A 24 5.47 15.64 -17.45
N ALA A 25 5.63 14.34 -17.29
CA ALA A 25 6.39 13.75 -16.19
C ALA A 25 7.49 12.87 -16.78
N THR A 26 8.68 12.96 -16.20
CA THR A 26 9.80 12.07 -16.53
C THR A 26 9.86 10.96 -15.49
N ARG A 27 9.98 9.70 -15.94
CA ARG A 27 10.22 8.58 -15.03
C ARG A 27 11.67 8.64 -14.57
N MET A 28 11.89 8.75 -13.27
CA MET A 28 13.18 8.49 -12.66
C MET A 28 13.24 7.02 -12.27
N GLU A 29 14.19 6.28 -12.82
CA GLU A 29 14.42 4.92 -12.41
C GLU A 29 15.18 4.89 -11.08
N VAL A 30 14.72 4.05 -10.15
CA VAL A 30 15.44 3.76 -8.92
C VAL A 30 16.46 2.68 -9.25
N ASN A 31 17.67 3.11 -9.64
CA ASN A 31 18.80 2.24 -9.97
C ASN A 31 20.11 2.82 -9.39
N ALA A 32 21.22 2.12 -9.62
CA ALA A 32 22.52 2.44 -9.02
C ALA A 32 23.10 3.82 -9.42
N SER A 33 22.51 4.51 -10.39
CA SER A 33 22.98 5.84 -10.84
C SER A 33 22.98 6.90 -9.73
N TYR A 34 22.20 6.69 -8.67
CA TYR A 34 22.06 7.64 -7.55
C TYR A 34 22.70 7.14 -6.24
N ASP A 35 23.23 5.91 -6.20
CA ASP A 35 23.74 5.30 -4.96
C ASP A 35 24.96 6.04 -4.39
N SER A 36 25.71 6.74 -5.24
CA SER A 36 26.84 7.60 -4.84
C SER A 36 26.40 9.00 -4.41
N LEU A 37 25.16 9.41 -4.69
CA LEU A 37 24.61 10.75 -4.45
C LEU A 37 23.83 10.81 -3.13
N ILE A 38 24.43 10.30 -2.06
CA ILE A 38 23.80 10.31 -0.74
C ILE A 38 24.21 11.56 0.02
N ASP A 39 23.26 12.46 0.23
CA ASP A 39 23.42 13.64 1.08
C ASP A 39 23.67 13.20 2.55
N PRO A 40 24.78 13.60 3.19
CA PRO A 40 25.10 13.21 4.57
C PRO A 40 24.09 13.71 5.60
N ALA A 41 23.51 14.90 5.41
CA ALA A 41 22.48 15.44 6.30
C ALA A 41 21.18 14.63 6.18
N MET A 42 20.77 14.30 4.95
CA MET A 42 19.61 13.42 4.72
C MET A 42 19.84 12.02 5.31
N ARG A 43 21.04 11.47 5.16
CA ARG A 43 21.42 10.20 5.80
C ARG A 43 21.32 10.28 7.33
N GLY A 44 21.73 11.40 7.93
CA GLY A 44 21.57 11.63 9.37
C GLY A 44 20.12 11.55 9.83
N VAL A 45 19.22 12.21 9.10
CA VAL A 45 17.77 12.16 9.37
C VAL A 45 17.23 10.73 9.24
N MET A 46 17.57 10.03 8.16
CA MET A 46 17.13 8.65 7.92
C MET A 46 17.60 7.70 9.04
N ASN A 47 18.88 7.80 9.44
CA ASN A 47 19.46 6.94 10.47
C ASN A 47 18.76 7.10 11.83
N GLN A 48 18.34 8.31 12.19
CA GLN A 48 17.60 8.55 13.43
C GLN A 48 16.29 7.76 13.46
N TYR A 49 15.50 7.81 12.41
CA TYR A 49 14.23 7.07 12.33
C TYR A 49 14.46 5.56 12.22
N GLN A 50 15.47 5.14 11.45
CA GLN A 50 15.85 3.73 11.38
C GLN A 50 16.22 3.18 12.76
N TYR A 51 17.00 3.92 13.55
CA TYR A 51 17.36 3.53 14.90
C TYR A 51 16.12 3.37 15.79
N GLN A 52 15.24 4.38 15.81
CA GLN A 52 14.01 4.35 16.62
C GLN A 52 13.07 3.19 16.27
N LEU A 53 12.98 2.82 14.99
CA LEU A 53 12.10 1.75 14.52
C LEU A 53 12.77 0.37 14.54
N SER A 54 14.10 0.31 14.60
CA SER A 54 14.90 -0.90 14.36
C SER A 54 14.47 -2.08 15.21
N GLU A 55 14.21 -1.88 16.49
CA GLU A 55 13.80 -2.94 17.41
C GLU A 55 12.43 -3.51 17.01
N ALA A 56 11.45 -2.63 16.79
CA ALA A 56 10.09 -3.02 16.48
C ALA A 56 10.02 -3.77 15.13
N VAL A 57 10.67 -3.25 14.09
CA VAL A 57 10.57 -3.81 12.73
C VAL A 57 11.42 -5.06 12.53
N ASN A 58 12.56 -5.21 13.22
CA ASN A 58 13.44 -6.36 13.06
C ASN A 58 13.11 -7.51 14.03
N ARG A 59 12.15 -7.33 14.93
CA ARG A 59 11.71 -8.40 15.83
C ARG A 59 11.21 -9.61 15.04
N THR A 60 11.91 -10.74 15.16
CA THR A 60 11.51 -12.01 14.55
C THR A 60 10.29 -12.57 15.27
N ILE A 61 9.26 -12.94 14.50
CA ILE A 61 8.00 -13.51 14.99
C ILE A 61 7.78 -14.95 14.54
N GLY A 62 8.66 -15.47 13.68
CA GLY A 62 8.59 -16.84 13.18
C GLY A 62 9.63 -17.13 12.12
N THR A 63 9.49 -18.25 11.45
CA THR A 63 10.34 -18.67 10.33
C THR A 63 9.48 -19.28 9.25
N SER A 64 9.66 -18.83 8.02
CA SER A 64 9.03 -19.43 6.85
C SER A 64 9.96 -20.49 6.26
N THR A 65 9.41 -21.66 5.95
CA THR A 65 10.17 -22.77 5.33
C THR A 65 10.25 -22.65 3.82
N ARG A 66 9.62 -21.63 3.22
CA ARG A 66 9.61 -21.39 1.77
C ARG A 66 9.25 -19.96 1.43
N LEU A 67 9.56 -19.57 0.20
CA LEU A 67 9.00 -18.37 -0.41
C LEU A 67 7.49 -18.56 -0.67
N MET A 68 6.68 -17.57 -0.30
CA MET A 68 5.26 -17.51 -0.61
C MET A 68 4.93 -16.20 -1.34
N THR A 69 4.46 -16.32 -2.58
CA THR A 69 3.99 -15.20 -3.41
C THR A 69 2.47 -15.23 -3.48
N ALA A 70 1.82 -14.06 -3.52
CA ALA A 70 0.38 -13.99 -3.75
C ALA A 70 0.06 -14.13 -5.24
N SER A 71 -0.92 -14.97 -5.58
CA SER A 71 -1.39 -15.18 -6.95
C SER A 71 -2.85 -15.59 -6.98
N ALA A 72 -3.55 -15.24 -8.06
CA ALA A 72 -4.88 -15.77 -8.36
C ALA A 72 -4.77 -17.13 -9.09
N PRO A 73 -5.74 -18.04 -8.93
CA PRO A 73 -6.91 -17.92 -8.06
C PRO A 73 -6.60 -18.19 -6.58
N GLU A 74 -5.49 -18.84 -6.28
CA GLU A 74 -5.10 -19.29 -4.94
C GLU A 74 -3.56 -19.21 -4.78
N SER A 75 -3.09 -19.06 -3.55
CA SER A 75 -1.67 -19.13 -3.20
C SER A 75 -1.44 -19.51 -1.74
N TYR A 76 -0.24 -20.02 -1.42
CA TYR A 76 0.14 -20.28 -0.03
C TYR A 76 0.00 -19.05 0.87
N LEU A 77 0.38 -17.87 0.36
CA LEU A 77 0.33 -16.64 1.14
C LEU A 77 -1.12 -16.18 1.38
N SER A 78 -1.99 -16.21 0.36
CA SER A 78 -3.40 -15.84 0.52
C SER A 78 -4.13 -16.77 1.49
N ASN A 79 -3.83 -18.06 1.46
CA ASN A 79 -4.43 -19.04 2.36
C ASN A 79 -3.97 -18.77 3.80
N LEU A 80 -2.65 -18.65 4.02
CA LEU A 80 -2.10 -18.34 5.34
C LEU A 80 -2.72 -17.07 5.95
N LEU A 81 -2.80 -15.99 5.17
CA LEU A 81 -3.35 -14.73 5.66
C LEU A 81 -4.86 -14.82 5.96
N SER A 82 -5.61 -15.58 5.16
CA SER A 82 -7.04 -15.77 5.38
C SER A 82 -7.31 -16.62 6.62
N ASP A 83 -6.51 -17.68 6.83
CA ASP A 83 -6.58 -18.51 8.04
C ASP A 83 -6.25 -17.71 9.30
N LEU A 84 -5.20 -16.87 9.24
CA LEU A 84 -4.82 -15.99 10.33
C LEU A 84 -5.91 -14.96 10.63
N LEU A 85 -6.51 -14.36 9.59
CA LEU A 85 -7.61 -13.42 9.76
C LEU A 85 -8.82 -14.09 10.42
N LEU A 86 -9.20 -15.29 9.97
CA LEU A 86 -10.29 -16.06 10.55
C LEU A 86 -10.01 -16.41 12.02
N SER A 87 -8.80 -16.89 12.30
CA SER A 87 -8.36 -17.22 13.66
C SER A 87 -8.40 -16.00 14.57
N GLN A 88 -7.88 -14.86 14.11
CA GLN A 88 -7.87 -13.62 14.89
C GLN A 88 -9.29 -13.08 15.13
N ALA A 89 -10.15 -13.06 14.11
CA ALA A 89 -11.53 -12.62 14.23
C ALA A 89 -12.30 -13.43 15.28
N ASN A 90 -12.07 -14.75 15.31
CA ASN A 90 -12.67 -15.65 16.29
C ASN A 90 -12.22 -15.39 17.74
N THR A 91 -11.07 -14.75 17.97
CA THR A 91 -10.68 -14.34 19.34
C THR A 91 -11.44 -13.11 19.86
N HIS A 92 -12.14 -12.38 18.98
CA HIS A 92 -12.85 -11.14 19.29
C HIS A 92 -14.37 -11.26 19.20
N SER A 93 -14.89 -12.44 18.85
CA SER A 93 -16.31 -12.70 18.66
C SER A 93 -16.82 -13.74 19.64
N GLU A 94 -18.02 -13.53 20.20
CA GLU A 94 -18.72 -14.54 21.00
C GLU A 94 -19.28 -15.68 20.14
N GLN A 95 -19.48 -15.42 18.84
CA GLN A 95 -19.96 -16.39 17.87
C GLN A 95 -18.82 -16.79 16.91
N PRO A 96 -18.68 -18.08 16.57
CA PRO A 96 -17.67 -18.50 15.62
C PRO A 96 -17.94 -17.89 14.24
N MET A 97 -16.89 -17.32 13.65
CA MET A 97 -16.84 -16.93 12.25
C MET A 97 -16.47 -18.14 11.41
N ASP A 98 -17.19 -18.36 10.31
CA ASP A 98 -16.98 -19.50 9.42
C ASP A 98 -16.04 -19.17 8.24
N VAL A 99 -15.95 -17.89 7.86
CA VAL A 99 -15.26 -17.46 6.63
C VAL A 99 -14.52 -16.15 6.85
N ALA A 100 -13.29 -16.08 6.33
CA ALA A 100 -12.53 -14.84 6.17
C ALA A 100 -12.17 -14.63 4.69
N ILE A 101 -12.25 -13.38 4.23
CA ILE A 101 -11.99 -13.01 2.85
C ILE A 101 -10.94 -11.90 2.83
N ILE A 102 -9.86 -12.13 2.08
CA ILE A 102 -8.85 -11.12 1.76
C ILE A 102 -8.81 -10.91 0.25
N ASN A 103 -8.78 -9.65 -0.18
CA ASN A 103 -8.53 -9.31 -1.57
C ASN A 103 -7.03 -9.43 -1.88
N LEU A 104 -6.67 -10.08 -2.99
CA LEU A 104 -5.26 -10.22 -3.40
C LEU A 104 -4.55 -8.88 -3.58
N GLY A 105 -5.27 -7.83 -3.99
CA GLY A 105 -4.71 -6.47 -4.13
C GLY A 105 -4.21 -5.86 -2.81
N GLY A 106 -4.72 -6.34 -1.67
CA GLY A 106 -4.28 -5.96 -0.33
C GLY A 106 -2.96 -6.60 0.10
N ILE A 107 -2.51 -7.65 -0.59
CA ILE A 107 -1.22 -8.32 -0.33
C ILE A 107 -0.14 -7.66 -1.21
N ARG A 108 0.84 -7.02 -0.58
CA ARG A 108 1.75 -6.07 -1.26
C ARG A 108 3.19 -6.55 -1.43
N ALA A 109 3.57 -7.62 -0.76
CA ALA A 109 4.88 -8.23 -0.86
C ALA A 109 4.81 -9.75 -0.70
N PRO A 110 5.79 -10.50 -1.25
CA PRO A 110 5.93 -11.91 -0.93
C PRO A 110 6.51 -12.11 0.48
N LEU A 111 6.18 -13.24 1.11
CA LEU A 111 6.84 -13.70 2.32
C LEU A 111 8.05 -14.56 1.96
N LYS A 112 9.26 -14.10 2.28
CA LYS A 112 10.50 -14.81 1.97
C LYS A 112 10.68 -16.04 2.88
N GLU A 113 11.46 -17.01 2.40
CA GLU A 113 11.99 -18.08 3.24
C GLU A 113 12.96 -17.52 4.29
N GLY A 114 13.00 -18.14 5.47
CA GLY A 114 13.85 -17.74 6.58
C GLY A 114 13.11 -16.97 7.68
N PRO A 115 13.83 -16.20 8.53
CA PRO A 115 13.24 -15.45 9.63
C PRO A 115 12.17 -14.47 9.14
N VAL A 116 11.01 -14.48 9.80
CA VAL A 116 9.90 -13.56 9.51
C VAL A 116 9.91 -12.49 10.59
N THR A 117 9.98 -11.23 10.18
CA THR A 117 9.97 -10.08 11.10
C THR A 117 8.63 -9.35 11.10
N VAL A 118 8.39 -8.54 12.13
CA VAL A 118 7.25 -7.59 12.14
C VAL A 118 7.27 -6.69 10.91
N GLY A 119 8.45 -6.21 10.51
CA GLY A 119 8.62 -5.38 9.32
C GLY A 119 8.23 -6.10 8.03
N ASP A 120 8.37 -7.42 7.96
CA ASP A 120 7.89 -8.19 6.80
C ASP A 120 6.37 -8.23 6.74
N ILE A 121 5.69 -8.32 7.88
CA ILE A 121 4.22 -8.24 7.93
C ILE A 121 3.73 -6.86 7.47
N TYR A 122 4.36 -5.77 7.90
CA TYR A 122 4.03 -4.43 7.41
C TYR A 122 4.27 -4.26 5.90
N LYS A 123 5.26 -4.95 5.31
CA LYS A 123 5.44 -4.95 3.85
C LYS A 123 4.36 -5.77 3.14
N ILE A 124 3.91 -6.87 3.73
CA ILE A 124 2.92 -7.78 3.16
C ILE A 124 1.50 -7.18 3.25
N MET A 125 1.09 -6.68 4.41
CA MET A 125 -0.21 -6.05 4.66
C MET A 125 -0.04 -4.64 5.22
N PRO A 126 0.27 -3.64 4.39
CA PRO A 126 0.54 -2.27 4.83
C PRO A 126 -0.70 -1.44 5.15
N PHE A 127 -1.91 -2.00 4.97
CA PHE A 127 -3.16 -1.28 5.13
C PHE A 127 -3.85 -1.69 6.43
N GLU A 128 -4.23 -0.71 7.23
CA GLU A 128 -5.07 -0.89 8.43
C GLU A 128 -6.55 -0.86 8.02
N ASN A 129 -6.97 -1.90 7.29
CA ASN A 129 -8.36 -2.07 6.84
C ASN A 129 -9.28 -2.59 7.96
#